data_AF-T0GRZ0-F1
#
_entry.id   AF-T0GRZ0-F1
#
_cell.length_a   1.000
_cell.length_b   1.000
_cell.length_c   1.000
_cell.angle_alpha   90.00
_cell.angle_beta   90.00
_cell.angle_gamma   90.00
#
_symmetry.space_group_name_H-M   'P 1'
#
loop_
_entity.id
_entity.type
_entity.pdbx_description
1 polymer ?
#
loop_
_entity_poly.entity_id
_entity_poly.type
_entity_poly.pdbx_seq_one_letter_code
_entity_poly.pdbx_strand_id
1 'polypeptide(L)'
;MENESIHKFLMKEEEKIPDTSQLIARVIELVSLNGGLKHLAEKMQNSLKDKETQDIEKFFQAYSSFSENLAESLKLAGGTGVFNRFYCPMVNKTWVSQGTKIQNPYAPEMRDCGDLVH
;
A
#
# COMPACT_ATOMS: atom_id res chain seq x y z
N MET A 1 -3.21 3.94 -9.84
CA MET A 1 -4.27 3.16 -10.51
C MET A 1 -4.58 1.90 -9.71
N GLU A 2 -3.68 0.92 -9.55
CA GLU A 2 -3.99 -0.29 -8.75
C GLU A 2 -4.02 -0.07 -7.23
N ASN A 3 -3.01 0.59 -6.65
CA ASN A 3 -2.97 0.90 -5.22
C ASN A 3 -4.23 1.68 -4.76
N GLU A 4 -4.64 2.67 -5.55
CA GLU A 4 -5.84 3.46 -5.29
C GLU A 4 -7.12 2.63 -5.35
N SER A 5 -7.20 1.65 -6.26
CA SER A 5 -8.36 0.76 -6.35
C SER A 5 -8.48 -0.12 -5.11
N ILE A 6 -7.36 -0.66 -4.61
CA ILE A 6 -7.30 -1.44 -3.37
C ILE A 6 -7.70 -0.56 -2.17
N HIS A 7 -7.11 0.64 -2.06
CA HIS A 7 -7.46 1.59 -1.01
C HIS A 7 -8.97 1.91 -1.02
N LYS A 8 -9.53 2.26 -2.18
CA LYS A 8 -10.96 2.54 -2.33
C LYS A 8 -11.86 1.36 -1.99
N PHE A 9 -11.43 0.13 -2.31
CA PHE A 9 -12.16 -1.07 -1.92
C PHE A 9 -12.22 -1.20 -0.39
N LEU A 10 -11.07 -1.09 0.28
CA LEU A 10 -10.96 -1.18 1.75
C LEU A 10 -11.70 -0.05 2.48
N MET A 11 -11.88 1.10 1.82
CA MET A 11 -12.70 2.20 2.34
C MET A 11 -14.21 1.93 2.26
N LYS A 12 -14.66 0.97 1.45
CA LYS A 12 -16.08 0.65 1.22
C LYS A 12 -16.51 -0.68 1.82
N GLU A 13 -15.63 -1.67 1.70
CA GLU A 13 -15.90 -3.06 2.07
C GLU A 13 -15.11 -3.37 3.36
N GLU A 14 -15.85 -3.57 4.44
CA GLU A 14 -15.29 -3.94 5.74
C GLU A 14 -15.09 -5.46 5.80
N GLU A 15 -14.04 -5.91 6.50
CA GLU A 15 -13.74 -7.33 6.71
C GLU A 15 -13.57 -8.18 5.42
N LYS A 16 -13.28 -7.53 4.28
CA LYS A 16 -13.07 -8.20 2.99
C LYS A 16 -11.67 -7.97 2.44
N ILE A 17 -11.14 -9.00 1.78
CA ILE A 17 -9.85 -8.95 1.09
C ILE A 17 -10.07 -8.62 -0.40
N PRO A 18 -9.48 -7.53 -0.93
CA PRO A 18 -9.58 -7.19 -2.35
C PRO A 18 -8.76 -8.15 -3.22
N ASP A 19 -9.16 -8.26 -4.49
CA ASP A 19 -8.30 -8.88 -5.50
C ASP A 19 -7.07 -8.00 -5.77
N THR A 20 -5.89 -8.58 -5.58
CA THR A 20 -4.58 -7.90 -5.76
C THR A 20 -3.81 -8.41 -6.97
N SER A 21 -4.41 -9.27 -7.80
CA SER A 21 -3.74 -9.91 -8.94
C SER A 21 -3.11 -8.89 -9.90
N GLN A 22 -3.83 -7.79 -10.18
CA GLN A 22 -3.31 -6.73 -11.06
C GLN A 22 -2.16 -5.95 -10.42
N LEU A 23 -2.24 -5.64 -9.12
CA LEU A 23 -1.15 -4.98 -8.40
C LEU A 23 0.13 -5.84 -8.45
N ILE A 24 -0.01 -7.14 -8.16
CA ILE A 24 1.09 -8.10 -8.17
C ILE A 24 1.73 -8.17 -9.57
N ALA A 25 0.92 -8.23 -10.62
CA ALA A 25 1.42 -8.25 -12.00
C ALA A 25 2.26 -7.01 -12.32
N ARG A 26 1.82 -5.81 -11.88
CA ARG A 26 2.59 -4.57 -12.05
C ARG A 26 3.90 -4.55 -11.29
N VAL A 27 3.92 -5.09 -10.08
CA VAL A 27 5.14 -5.21 -9.29
C VAL A 27 6.13 -6.19 -9.95
N ILE A 28 5.65 -7.32 -10.47
CA ILE A 28 6.48 -8.26 -11.24
C ILE A 28 7.10 -7.58 -12.47
N GLU A 29 6.28 -6.87 -13.24
CA GLU A 29 6.74 -6.11 -14.40
C GLU A 29 7.84 -5.11 -14.00
N LEU A 30 7.65 -4.37 -12.90
CA LEU A 30 8.62 -3.42 -12.39
C LEU A 30 9.95 -4.08 -11.98
N VAL A 31 9.90 -5.26 -11.34
CA VAL A 31 11.10 -6.06 -11.02
C VAL A 31 11.83 -6.46 -12.30
N SER A 32 11.09 -6.91 -13.33
CA SER A 32 11.66 -7.35 -14.61
C SER A 32 12.32 -6.22 -15.41
N LEU A 33 11.89 -4.97 -15.25
CA LEU A 33 12.54 -3.82 -15.89
C LEU A 33 13.98 -3.58 -15.40
N ASN A 34 14.37 -4.15 -14.24
CA ASN A 34 15.75 -4.13 -13.73
C ASN A 34 16.37 -2.71 -13.67
N GLY A 35 15.56 -1.69 -13.39
CA GLY A 35 15.98 -0.29 -13.28
C GLY A 35 16.46 0.10 -11.88
N GLY A 36 16.72 1.40 -11.67
CA GLY A 36 17.25 1.93 -10.40
C GLY A 36 16.37 1.69 -9.15
N LEU A 37 15.10 1.31 -9.34
CA LEU A 37 14.16 0.99 -8.25
C LEU A 37 13.97 -0.52 -8.03
N LYS A 38 14.75 -1.39 -8.70
CA LYS A 38 14.55 -2.85 -8.66
C LYS A 38 14.51 -3.40 -7.24
N HIS A 39 15.44 -3.00 -6.38
CA HIS A 39 15.50 -3.48 -4.99
C HIS A 39 14.20 -3.18 -4.22
N LEU A 40 13.61 -2.01 -4.43
CA LEU A 40 12.33 -1.65 -3.83
C LEU A 40 11.17 -2.44 -4.44
N ALA A 41 11.22 -2.68 -5.75
CA ALA A 41 10.25 -3.54 -6.42
C ALA A 41 10.30 -4.99 -5.90
N GLU A 42 11.48 -5.54 -5.63
CA GLU A 42 11.64 -6.87 -5.04
C GLU A 42 11.09 -6.92 -3.60
N LYS A 43 11.32 -5.87 -2.79
CA LYS A 43 10.70 -5.75 -1.46
C LYS A 43 9.18 -5.67 -1.54
N MET A 44 8.64 -4.85 -2.46
CA MET A 44 7.20 -4.80 -2.73
C MET A 44 6.66 -6.18 -3.11
N GLN A 45 7.35 -6.89 -4.01
CA GLN A 45 6.95 -8.23 -4.42
C GLN A 45 6.93 -9.19 -3.22
N ASN A 46 7.98 -9.17 -2.40
CA ASN A 46 8.10 -10.04 -1.23
C ASN A 46 6.99 -9.78 -0.20
N SER A 47 6.61 -8.52 0.01
CA SER A 47 5.51 -8.17 0.93
C SER A 47 4.14 -8.70 0.48
N LEU A 48 3.97 -8.98 -0.81
CA LEU A 48 2.71 -9.47 -1.40
C LEU A 48 2.72 -10.99 -1.65
N LYS A 49 3.78 -11.72 -1.28
CA LYS A 49 3.93 -13.16 -1.57
C LYS A 49 2.89 -14.02 -0.84
N ASP A 50 2.44 -13.60 0.34
CA ASP A 50 1.44 -14.32 1.13
C ASP A 50 0.00 -13.92 0.74
N LYS A 51 -0.27 -13.99 -0.57
CA LYS A 51 -1.55 -13.66 -1.22
C LYS A 51 -2.71 -14.63 -0.92
N GLU A 52 -2.43 -15.73 -0.22
CA GLU A 52 -3.39 -16.81 0.07
C GLU A 52 -3.78 -16.86 1.55
N THR A 53 -3.86 -15.72 2.21
CA THR A 53 -4.44 -15.69 3.54
C THR A 53 -5.90 -15.29 3.42
N GLN A 54 -6.81 -16.19 3.81
CA GLN A 54 -8.19 -15.80 4.17
C GLN A 54 -8.22 -14.93 5.46
N ASP A 55 -7.04 -14.59 5.97
CA ASP A 55 -6.80 -13.78 7.16
C ASP A 55 -6.58 -12.32 6.74
N ILE A 56 -7.51 -11.47 7.14
CA ILE A 56 -7.50 -10.05 6.80
C ILE A 56 -6.38 -9.27 7.50
N GLU A 57 -6.00 -9.65 8.72
CA GLU A 57 -4.93 -8.98 9.45
C GLU A 57 -3.58 -9.22 8.78
N LYS A 58 -3.34 -10.45 8.32
CA LYS A 58 -2.15 -10.75 7.50
C LYS A 58 -2.16 -9.98 6.19
N PHE A 59 -3.32 -9.88 5.53
CA PHE A 59 -3.45 -9.05 4.33
C PHE A 59 -3.12 -7.57 4.63
N PHE A 60 -3.65 -6.99 5.70
CA PHE A 60 -3.36 -5.61 6.10
C PHE A 60 -1.88 -5.41 6.41
N GLN A 61 -1.23 -6.37 7.06
CA GLN A 61 0.20 -6.33 7.32
C GLN A 61 1.03 -6.36 6.03
N ALA A 62 0.67 -7.26 5.10
CA ALA A 62 1.29 -7.37 3.78
C ALA A 62 1.13 -6.07 2.99
N TYR A 63 -0.09 -5.53 2.91
CA TYR A 63 -0.39 -4.31 2.17
C TYR A 63 0.25 -3.06 2.79
N SER A 64 0.35 -3.00 4.12
CA SER A 64 1.10 -1.95 4.82
C SER A 64 2.60 -1.99 4.48
N SER A 65 3.18 -3.19 4.49
CA SER A 65 4.60 -3.40 4.15
C SER A 65 4.88 -3.06 2.69
N PHE A 66 3.97 -3.42 1.79
CA PHE A 66 3.98 -2.98 0.40
C PHE A 66 3.97 -1.46 0.28
N SER A 67 3.06 -0.79 1.00
CA SER A 67 2.88 0.66 0.95
C SER A 67 4.10 1.43 1.42
N GLU A 68 4.84 0.91 2.41
CA GLU A 68 6.11 1.49 2.86
C GLU A 68 7.14 1.56 1.71
N ASN A 69 7.32 0.44 1.00
CA ASN A 69 8.27 0.36 -0.11
C ASN A 69 7.80 1.16 -1.33
N LEU A 70 6.48 1.26 -1.55
CA LEU A 70 5.90 2.11 -2.58
C LEU A 70 6.18 3.59 -2.28
N ALA A 71 5.99 4.04 -1.03
CA ALA A 71 6.29 5.40 -0.61
C ALA A 71 7.77 5.76 -0.83
N GLU A 72 8.69 4.86 -0.46
CA GLU A 72 10.13 5.03 -0.69
C GLU A 72 10.44 5.15 -2.20
N SER A 73 9.81 4.30 -3.02
CA SER A 73 9.96 4.33 -4.49
C SER A 73 9.48 5.65 -5.09
N LEU A 74 8.33 6.16 -4.63
CA LEU A 74 7.77 7.43 -5.08
C LEU A 74 8.66 8.62 -4.69
N LYS A 75 9.24 8.59 -3.49
CA LYS A 75 10.21 9.60 -3.04
C LYS A 75 11.43 9.66 -3.94
N LEU A 76 12.02 8.51 -4.28
CA LEU A 76 13.17 8.42 -5.18
C LEU A 76 12.84 8.82 -6.63
N ALA A 77 11.61 8.54 -7.08
CA ALA A 77 11.15 8.91 -8.41
C ALA A 77 10.73 10.40 -8.55
N GLY A 78 10.78 11.19 -7.46
CA GLY A 78 10.33 12.58 -7.45
C GLY A 78 8.81 12.76 -7.51
N GLY A 79 8.04 11.70 -7.19
CA GLY A 79 6.57 11.71 -7.18
C GLY A 79 5.94 12.34 -5.93
N THR A 80 6.73 13.02 -5.10
CA THR A 80 6.28 13.66 -3.88
C THR A 80 5.27 14.77 -4.17
N GLY A 81 4.18 14.82 -3.40
CA GLY A 81 3.11 15.83 -3.54
C GLY A 81 1.90 15.38 -4.37
N VAL A 82 2.03 14.36 -5.22
CA VAL A 82 0.87 13.71 -5.88
C VAL A 82 0.35 12.55 -5.04
N PHE A 83 1.27 11.69 -4.60
CA PHE A 83 1.01 10.59 -3.68
C PHE A 83 1.75 10.87 -2.37
N ASN A 84 1.06 10.66 -1.25
CA ASN A 84 1.60 10.89 0.08
C ASN A 84 1.59 9.58 0.88
N ARG A 85 2.60 9.45 1.74
CA ARG A 85 2.69 8.39 2.73
C ARG A 85 1.89 8.82 3.96
N PHE A 86 1.08 7.93 4.47
CA PHE A 86 0.33 8.11 5.70
C PHE A 86 0.62 6.97 6.67
N TYR A 87 0.48 7.23 7.97
CA TYR A 87 0.72 6.24 9.01
C TYR A 87 -0.24 6.44 10.18
N CYS A 88 -0.88 5.38 10.68
CA CYS A 88 -1.70 5.41 11.90
C CYS A 88 -0.98 4.60 13.00
N PRO A 89 -0.58 5.24 14.13
CA PRO A 89 0.13 4.56 15.20
C PRO A 89 -0.73 3.55 15.97
N MET A 90 -2.07 3.73 15.96
CA MET A 90 -2.99 2.85 16.69
C MET A 90 -3.05 1.44 16.11
N VAL A 91 -2.93 1.32 14.78
CA VAL A 91 -2.90 0.02 14.08
C VAL A 91 -1.50 -0.36 13.61
N ASN A 92 -0.52 0.55 13.77
CA ASN A 92 0.86 0.43 13.32
C ASN A 92 0.98 0.07 11.82
N LYS A 93 0.27 0.80 10.96
CA LYS A 93 0.25 0.54 9.51
C LYS A 93 0.40 1.81 8.69
N THR A 94 1.04 1.65 7.53
CA THR A 94 1.34 2.68 6.53
C THR A 94 0.47 2.47 5.30
N TRP A 95 -0.08 3.52 4.71
CA TRP A 95 -0.68 3.46 3.37
C TRP A 95 -0.19 4.61 2.49
N VAL A 96 -0.38 4.46 1.17
CA VAL A 96 -0.13 5.51 0.18
C VAL A 96 -1.45 5.88 -0.47
N SER A 97 -1.73 7.17 -0.57
CA SER A 97 -2.91 7.69 -1.27
C SER A 97 -2.64 9.05 -1.90
N GLN A 98 -3.50 9.48 -2.82
CA GLN A 98 -3.45 10.82 -3.42
C GLN A 98 -4.02 11.89 -2.49
N GLY A 99 -3.46 13.10 -2.60
CA GLY A 99 -3.90 14.25 -1.79
C GLY A 99 -3.51 14.11 -0.32
N THR A 100 -4.14 14.90 0.55
CA THR A 100 -3.73 15.08 1.96
C THR A 100 -4.77 14.58 2.97
N LYS A 101 -5.88 14.02 2.50
CA LYS A 101 -6.96 13.55 3.37
C LYS A 101 -6.57 12.24 4.04
N ILE A 102 -6.64 12.20 5.37
CA ILE A 102 -6.44 10.97 6.14
C ILE A 102 -7.63 10.04 5.90
N GLN A 103 -7.34 8.82 5.42
CA GLN A 103 -8.31 7.78 5.11
C GLN A 103 -7.70 6.42 5.44
N ASN A 104 -7.73 6.04 6.71
CA ASN A 104 -7.19 4.77 7.19
C ASN A 104 -7.98 3.58 6.58
N PRO A 105 -7.34 2.75 5.73
CA PRO A 105 -8.03 1.63 5.09
C PRO A 105 -8.15 0.40 6.01
N TYR A 106 -7.46 0.38 7.15
CA TYR A 106 -7.30 -0.82 7.99
C TYR A 106 -8.30 -0.91 9.14
N ALA A 107 -8.87 0.22 9.57
CA ALA A 107 -9.76 0.29 10.73
C ALA A 107 -10.98 1.16 10.37
N PRO A 108 -12.14 0.57 10.04
CA PRO A 108 -13.35 1.30 9.68
C PRO A 108 -13.85 2.28 10.75
N GLU A 109 -13.64 1.95 12.02
CA GLU A 109 -13.96 2.77 13.18
C GLU A 109 -12.98 3.92 13.42
N MET A 110 -11.84 3.94 12.73
CA MET A 110 -10.78 4.95 12.85
C MET A 110 -10.33 5.48 11.48
N ARG A 111 -11.27 5.75 10.56
CA ARG A 111 -10.96 6.24 9.19
C ARG A 111 -10.13 7.53 9.17
N ASP A 112 -10.27 8.36 10.19
CA ASP A 112 -9.58 9.64 10.39
C ASP A 112 -8.33 9.54 11.27
N CYS A 113 -7.96 8.34 11.74
CA CYS A 113 -6.68 8.12 12.43
C CYS A 113 -5.50 8.16 11.46
N GLY A 114 -4.45 8.84 11.89
CA GLY A 114 -3.12 8.80 11.30
C GLY A 114 -2.68 10.15 10.81
N ASP A 115 -1.43 10.21 10.36
CA ASP A 115 -0.79 11.44 9.94
C ASP A 115 -0.13 11.25 8.57
N LEU A 116 0.00 12.36 7.86
CA LEU A 116 0.85 12.42 6.67
C LEU A 116 2.32 12.44 7.12
N VAL A 117 3.15 11.62 6.49
CA VAL A 117 4.58 11.48 6.84
C VAL A 117 5.46 11.82 5.63
N HIS A 118 6.53 12.57 5.85
CA HIS A 118 7.44 13.11 4.83
C HIS A 118 8.81 12.39 4.79
#